data_AF-A0A4Z0A2Y2-F1
#
_entry.id   AF-A0A4Z0A2Y2-F1
#
_cell.length_a   1.000
_cell.length_b   1.000
_cell.length_c   1.000
_cell.angle_alpha   90.00
_cell.angle_beta   90.00
_cell.angle_gamma   90.00
#
_symmetry.space_group_name_H-M   'P 1'
#
loop_
_entity.id
_entity.type
_entity.pdbx_description
1 polymer ?
#
loop_
_entity_poly.entity_id
_entity_poly.type
_entity_poly.pdbx_seq_one_letter_code
_entity_poly.pdbx_strand_id
1 'polypeptide(L)'
;MPPLPSSFDSATAASISSIGRRQIDLTDFQIPRLRACRESLTVQQQHAAEIREDLDSLTHAIEALEEAVEEQRGARARRDLRGVVEEFRTKLANLRKDARSALLASKRAIDTQNASKREELLRSSVMKTKQTSGEKTAEDALMKANNDVTDTLHRTMGLMQGELERSVLSVQMLESSTKTLSSTSITHDVLTGMLGTSKHLITALEKSDWLDRLLILAALAFFIVIVLFILKQRIFDRGVRIAFWWTRFLPDMGGGTGKGMAGALNRAEAGSFSPSASSVVAAAATSVSAAAMMASSGSKIVSQGLNAVTASPVTGDKAVGHISDSLEQVLGDVTFSETAPTPLPAETAVEMPRGPDTDAPGTVHDEL
;
A
#
# COMPACT_ATOMS: atom_id res chain seq x y z
N MET A 1 -1.54 33.68 34.81
CA MET A 1 -2.59 33.29 33.83
C MET A 1 -3.40 34.53 33.52
N PRO A 2 -3.41 35.04 32.28
CA PRO A 2 -4.28 36.15 31.90
C PRO A 2 -5.75 35.68 31.80
N PRO A 3 -6.73 36.53 32.12
CA PRO A 3 -8.15 36.18 32.09
C PRO A 3 -8.64 36.01 30.65
N LEU A 4 -9.38 34.93 30.39
CA LEU A 4 -10.00 34.64 29.10
C LEU A 4 -11.27 35.51 28.91
N PRO A 5 -11.53 36.05 27.70
CA PRO A 5 -12.75 36.78 27.40
C PRO A 5 -13.99 35.89 27.52
N SER A 6 -15.07 36.45 28.05
CA SER A 6 -16.34 35.80 28.40
C SER A 6 -17.22 35.37 27.21
N SER A 7 -16.62 35.00 26.07
CA SER A 7 -17.34 34.61 24.84
C SER A 7 -17.22 33.12 24.49
N PHE A 8 -16.47 32.33 25.25
CA PHE A 8 -16.34 30.90 25.01
C PHE A 8 -17.46 30.13 25.72
N ASP A 9 -17.97 29.10 25.06
CA ASP A 9 -18.92 28.20 25.69
C ASP A 9 -18.25 27.50 26.89
N SER A 10 -19.03 27.23 27.94
CA SER A 10 -18.54 26.67 29.20
C SER A 10 -17.84 25.32 29.00
N ALA A 11 -18.32 24.54 28.03
CA ALA A 11 -17.72 23.28 27.60
C ALA A 11 -16.33 23.49 26.97
N THR A 12 -16.18 24.47 26.06
CA THR A 12 -14.89 24.79 25.42
C THR A 12 -13.86 25.26 26.44
N ALA A 13 -14.26 26.10 27.39
CA ALA A 13 -13.39 26.57 28.47
C ALA A 13 -12.94 25.41 29.39
N ALA A 14 -13.84 24.47 29.68
CA ALA A 14 -13.51 23.26 30.44
C ALA A 14 -12.47 22.39 29.70
N SER A 15 -12.64 22.17 28.39
CA SER A 15 -11.69 21.42 27.55
C SER A 15 -10.31 22.07 27.48
N ILE A 16 -10.24 23.40 27.34
CA ILE A 16 -8.97 24.14 27.36
C ILE A 16 -8.26 23.94 28.72
N SER A 17 -9.01 24.01 29.81
CA SER A 17 -8.45 23.83 31.16
C SER A 17 -7.96 22.40 31.43
N SER A 18 -8.66 21.39 30.91
CA SER A 18 -8.27 19.99 31.06
C SER A 18 -7.03 19.65 30.23
N ILE A 19 -6.97 20.12 28.98
CA ILE A 19 -5.80 20.01 28.10
C ILE A 19 -4.58 20.68 28.74
N GLY A 20 -4.74 21.90 29.25
CA GLY A 20 -3.66 22.64 29.90
C GLY A 20 -3.11 21.92 31.13
N ARG A 21 -3.97 21.34 31.98
CA ARG A 21 -3.54 20.56 33.16
C ARG A 21 -2.76 19.30 32.76
N ARG A 22 -3.29 18.53 31.81
CA ARG A 22 -2.66 17.28 31.35
C ARG A 22 -1.33 17.56 30.63
N GLN A 23 -1.21 18.67 29.92
CA GLN A 23 0.05 19.13 29.34
C GLN A 23 1.11 19.42 30.41
N ILE A 24 0.75 20.12 31.49
CA ILE A 24 1.65 20.43 32.60
C ILE A 24 2.13 19.14 33.28
N ASP A 25 1.22 18.21 33.56
CA ASP A 25 1.55 16.91 34.16
C ASP A 25 2.57 16.12 33.32
N LEU A 26 2.36 16.04 32.00
CA LEU A 26 3.28 15.37 31.09
C LEU A 26 4.67 16.03 31.05
N THR A 27 4.70 17.36 31.06
CA THR A 27 5.95 18.13 30.94
C THR A 27 6.76 18.09 32.23
N ASP A 28 6.12 18.28 33.38
CA ASP A 28 6.78 18.47 34.67
C ASP A 28 7.04 17.17 35.41
N PHE A 29 6.16 16.17 35.26
CA PHE A 29 6.23 14.92 36.03
C PHE A 29 6.58 13.71 35.16
N GLN A 30 5.84 13.45 34.08
CA GLN A 30 5.98 12.18 33.37
C GLN A 30 7.25 12.08 32.51
N ILE A 31 7.58 13.12 31.74
CA ILE A 31 8.80 13.12 30.90
C ILE A 31 10.08 13.07 31.75
N PRO A 32 10.23 13.87 32.83
CA PRO A 32 11.40 13.77 33.71
C PRO A 32 11.50 12.43 34.43
N ARG A 33 10.36 11.86 34.88
CA ARG A 33 10.31 10.53 35.49
C ARG A 33 10.82 9.46 34.53
N LEU A 34 10.42 9.51 33.26
CA LEU A 34 10.89 8.56 32.26
C LEU A 34 12.39 8.70 31.99
N ARG A 35 12.94 9.93 32.02
CA ARG A 35 14.40 10.16 31.93
C ARG A 35 15.16 9.61 33.12
N ALA A 36 14.57 9.67 34.33
CA ALA A 36 15.20 9.19 35.56
C ALA A 36 15.15 7.66 35.71
N CYS A 37 14.20 6.97 35.06
CA CYS A 37 14.13 5.52 35.05
C CYS A 37 15.32 4.90 34.29
N ARG A 38 16.28 4.35 35.06
CA ARG A 38 17.51 3.73 34.52
C ARG A 38 17.66 2.24 34.82
N GLU A 39 16.81 1.67 35.68
CA GLU A 39 17.12 0.38 36.32
C GLU A 39 16.45 -0.83 35.67
N SER A 40 15.27 -0.67 35.06
CA SER A 40 14.52 -1.79 34.48
C SER A 40 13.84 -1.42 33.16
N LEU A 41 14.05 -2.29 32.16
CA LEU A 41 13.47 -2.16 30.82
C LEU A 41 11.96 -2.36 30.81
N THR A 42 11.41 -3.21 31.70
CA THR A 42 9.96 -3.44 31.80
C THR A 42 9.23 -2.22 32.35
N VAL A 43 9.79 -1.58 33.37
CA VAL A 43 9.26 -0.34 33.97
C VAL A 43 9.34 0.82 32.97
N GLN A 44 10.44 0.90 32.23
CA GLN A 44 10.57 1.89 31.15
C GLN A 44 9.52 1.70 30.05
N GLN A 45 9.27 0.46 29.62
CA GLN A 45 8.25 0.15 28.62
C GLN A 45 6.83 0.50 29.10
N GLN A 46 6.54 0.23 30.37
CA GLN A 46 5.27 0.61 30.99
C GLN A 46 5.07 2.13 30.99
N HIS A 47 6.05 2.89 31.46
CA HIS A 47 5.98 4.36 31.41
C HIS A 47 5.94 4.91 29.99
N ALA A 48 6.59 4.24 29.03
CA ALA A 48 6.51 4.61 27.63
C ALA A 48 5.11 4.38 27.04
N ALA A 49 4.40 3.33 27.49
CA ALA A 49 3.02 3.06 27.10
C ALA A 49 2.07 4.10 27.71
N GLU A 50 2.22 4.39 29.00
CA GLU A 50 1.45 5.44 29.71
C GLU A 50 1.58 6.80 29.02
N ILE A 51 2.81 7.25 28.72
CA ILE A 51 3.03 8.54 28.03
C ILE A 51 2.41 8.53 26.61
N ARG A 52 2.42 7.40 25.90
CA ARG A 52 1.80 7.32 24.56
C ARG A 52 0.29 7.44 24.65
N GLU A 53 -0.33 6.70 25.56
CA GLU A 53 -1.77 6.80 25.82
C GLU A 53 -2.17 8.23 26.21
N ASP A 54 -1.38 8.88 27.06
CA ASP A 54 -1.63 10.26 27.46
C ASP A 54 -1.45 11.26 26.29
N LEU A 55 -0.45 11.07 25.43
CA LEU A 55 -0.26 11.86 24.21
C LEU A 55 -1.38 11.66 23.19
N ASP A 56 -1.91 10.44 23.07
CA ASP A 56 -3.02 10.13 22.19
C ASP A 56 -4.32 10.72 22.74
N SER A 57 -4.54 10.65 24.06
CA SER A 57 -5.66 11.32 24.72
C SER A 57 -5.64 12.83 24.55
N LEU A 58 -4.46 13.46 24.61
CA LEU A 58 -4.28 14.88 24.32
C LEU A 58 -4.56 15.21 22.85
N THR A 59 -4.23 14.31 21.93
CA THR A 59 -4.48 14.50 20.50
C THR A 59 -5.99 14.53 20.25
N HIS A 60 -6.73 13.55 20.78
CA HIS A 60 -8.18 13.51 20.67
C HIS A 60 -8.87 14.70 21.36
N ALA A 61 -8.35 15.17 22.50
CA ALA A 61 -8.89 16.35 23.16
C ALA A 61 -8.71 17.63 22.32
N ILE A 62 -7.59 17.75 21.60
CA ILE A 62 -7.32 18.88 20.68
C ILE A 62 -8.20 18.78 19.42
N GLU A 63 -8.41 17.58 18.88
CA GLU A 63 -9.32 17.35 17.75
C GLU A 63 -10.77 17.70 18.13
N ALA A 64 -11.24 17.27 19.30
CA ALA A 64 -12.56 17.65 19.82
C ALA A 64 -12.68 19.17 20.05
N LEU A 65 -11.60 19.82 20.47
CA LEU A 65 -11.56 21.28 20.61
C LEU A 65 -11.62 21.97 19.24
N GLU A 66 -10.99 21.41 18.20
CA GLU A 66 -11.08 21.90 16.83
C GLU A 66 -12.49 21.75 16.25
N GLU A 67 -13.18 20.63 16.49
CA GLU A 67 -14.57 20.47 16.07
C GLU A 67 -15.48 21.49 16.77
N ALA A 68 -15.28 21.72 18.07
CA ALA A 68 -16.01 22.75 18.82
C ALA A 68 -15.75 24.18 18.32
N VAL A 69 -14.58 24.45 17.71
CA VAL A 69 -14.27 25.73 17.05
C VAL A 69 -15.14 25.96 15.81
N GLU A 70 -15.44 24.90 15.06
CA GLU A 70 -16.23 24.98 13.84
C GLU A 70 -17.73 25.20 14.12
N GLU A 71 -18.21 24.71 15.27
CA GLU A 71 -19.60 24.90 15.70
C GLU A 71 -19.88 26.29 16.33
N GLN A 72 -18.83 27.01 16.73
CA GLN A 72 -18.99 28.26 17.47
C GLN A 72 -19.49 29.44 16.63
N ARG A 73 -20.60 30.05 17.08
CA ARG A 73 -21.20 31.25 16.45
C ARG A 73 -20.40 32.51 16.78
N GLY A 74 -19.62 33.01 15.84
CA GLY A 74 -18.98 34.33 15.89
C GLY A 74 -17.57 34.37 15.30
N ALA A 75 -17.35 35.25 14.32
CA ALA A 75 -16.09 35.33 13.57
C ALA A 75 -14.87 35.82 14.39
N ARG A 76 -15.08 36.44 15.56
CA ARG A 76 -13.99 36.87 16.45
C ARG A 76 -13.60 35.75 17.43
N ALA A 77 -14.57 35.20 18.16
CA ALA A 77 -14.36 34.06 19.06
C ALA A 77 -13.76 32.84 18.35
N ARG A 78 -14.21 32.53 17.12
CA ARG A 78 -13.61 31.46 16.29
C ARG A 78 -12.15 31.71 15.96
N ARG A 79 -11.75 32.96 15.69
CA ARG A 79 -10.34 33.31 15.41
C ARG A 79 -9.46 33.18 16.65
N ASP A 80 -9.94 33.64 17.78
CA ASP A 80 -9.21 33.56 19.05
C ASP A 80 -9.03 32.10 19.49
N LEU A 81 -10.10 31.28 19.37
CA LEU A 81 -10.05 29.86 19.70
C LEU A 81 -9.14 29.06 18.77
N ARG A 82 -9.15 29.37 17.46
CA ARG A 82 -8.17 28.80 16.51
C ARG A 82 -6.73 29.09 16.92
N GLY A 83 -6.45 30.31 17.37
CA GLY A 83 -5.13 30.68 17.88
C GLY A 83 -4.70 29.81 19.06
N VAL A 84 -5.61 29.55 20.00
CA VAL A 84 -5.37 28.68 21.17
C VAL A 84 -5.16 27.22 20.75
N VAL A 85 -5.93 26.71 19.78
CA VAL A 85 -5.77 25.35 19.25
C VAL A 85 -4.41 25.18 18.57
N GLU A 86 -3.97 26.13 17.75
CA GLU A 86 -2.65 26.10 17.10
C GLU A 86 -1.50 26.17 18.12
N GLU A 87 -1.68 26.92 19.21
CA GLU A 87 -0.74 26.93 20.33
C GLU A 87 -0.64 25.54 20.99
N PHE A 88 -1.78 24.89 21.25
CA PHE A 88 -1.80 23.53 21.80
C PHE A 88 -1.22 22.49 20.84
N ARG A 89 -1.44 22.61 19.53
CA ARG A 89 -0.81 21.75 18.51
C ARG A 89 0.71 21.87 18.52
N THR A 90 1.21 23.11 18.56
CA THR A 90 2.64 23.37 18.61
C THR A 90 3.26 22.78 19.87
N LYS A 91 2.60 22.96 21.02
CA LYS A 91 3.00 22.37 22.30
C LYS A 91 2.99 20.85 22.26
N LEU A 92 1.96 20.22 21.70
CA LEU A 92 1.87 18.77 21.53
C LEU A 92 3.01 18.23 20.66
N ALA A 93 3.35 18.94 19.56
CA ALA A 93 4.45 18.56 18.69
C ALA A 93 5.81 18.60 19.41
N ASN A 94 6.02 19.62 20.25
CA ASN A 94 7.22 19.70 21.09
C ASN A 94 7.24 18.61 22.15
N LEU A 95 6.11 18.35 22.81
CA LEU A 95 5.97 17.30 23.81
C LEU A 95 6.26 15.90 23.23
N ARG A 96 5.80 15.62 22.00
CA ARG A 96 6.14 14.38 21.27
C ARG A 96 7.64 14.26 21.00
N LYS A 97 8.32 15.36 20.64
CA LYS A 97 9.78 15.36 20.44
C LYS A 97 10.50 15.12 21.78
N ASP A 98 10.03 15.74 22.85
CA ASP A 98 10.62 15.60 24.19
C ASP A 98 10.40 14.21 24.79
N ALA A 99 9.23 13.61 24.57
CA ALA A 99 8.96 12.22 24.94
C ALA A 99 9.87 11.26 24.18
N ARG A 100 10.05 11.45 22.86
CA ARG A 100 10.97 10.64 22.05
C ARG A 100 12.43 10.81 22.50
N SER A 101 12.87 12.03 22.78
CA SER A 101 14.24 12.28 23.26
C SER A 101 14.46 11.67 24.64
N ALA A 102 13.48 11.75 25.54
CA ALA A 102 13.50 11.12 26.86
C ALA A 102 13.55 9.58 26.79
N LEU A 103 12.78 8.98 25.89
CA LEU A 103 12.78 7.53 25.65
C LEU A 103 14.13 7.04 25.13
N LEU A 104 14.74 7.76 24.18
CA LEU A 104 16.05 7.41 23.67
C LEU A 104 17.15 7.60 24.73
N ALA A 105 17.08 8.67 25.53
CA ALA A 105 18.03 8.93 26.60
C ALA A 105 17.98 7.84 27.68
N SER A 106 16.79 7.47 28.16
CA SER A 106 16.60 6.40 29.14
C SER A 106 17.03 5.04 28.59
N LYS A 107 16.70 4.73 27.33
CA LYS A 107 17.14 3.47 26.69
C LYS A 107 18.68 3.37 26.64
N ARG A 108 19.35 4.43 26.19
CA ARG A 108 20.83 4.49 26.19
C ARG A 108 21.40 4.34 27.61
N ALA A 109 20.77 4.94 28.61
CA ALA A 109 21.20 4.84 30.00
C ALA A 109 21.05 3.42 30.58
N ILE A 110 20.01 2.69 30.16
CA ILE A 110 19.79 1.27 30.51
C ILE A 110 20.78 0.38 29.78
N ASP A 111 20.97 0.58 28.48
CA ASP A 111 21.89 -0.22 27.66
C ASP A 111 23.33 -0.11 28.18
N THR A 112 23.77 1.10 28.55
CA THR A 112 25.09 1.33 29.17
C THR A 112 25.22 0.67 30.54
N GLN A 113 24.17 0.69 31.37
CA GLN A 113 24.18 0.02 32.66
C GLN A 113 24.23 -1.51 32.51
N ASN A 114 23.47 -2.07 31.57
CA ASN A 114 23.47 -3.50 31.28
C ASN A 114 24.83 -3.97 30.73
N ALA A 115 25.47 -3.16 29.88
CA ALA A 115 26.82 -3.44 29.40
C ALA A 115 27.82 -3.50 30.57
N SER A 116 27.79 -2.52 31.48
CA SER A 116 28.68 -2.52 32.66
C SER A 116 28.44 -3.71 33.59
N LYS A 117 27.18 -4.07 33.86
CA LYS A 117 26.83 -5.26 34.67
C LYS A 117 27.35 -6.55 34.04
N ARG A 118 27.28 -6.68 32.71
CA ARG A 118 27.79 -7.85 31.99
C ARG A 118 29.32 -7.95 32.08
N GLU A 119 30.02 -6.84 31.97
CA GLU A 119 31.49 -6.80 32.12
C GLU A 119 31.92 -7.23 33.52
N GLU A 120 31.23 -6.77 34.57
CA GLU A 120 31.50 -7.18 35.96
C GLU A 120 31.28 -8.69 36.17
N LEU A 121 30.19 -9.25 35.64
CA LEU A 121 29.91 -10.68 35.74
C LEU A 121 30.94 -11.54 34.99
N LEU A 122 31.35 -11.13 33.79
CA LEU A 122 32.39 -11.84 33.02
C LEU A 122 33.77 -11.76 33.69
N ARG A 123 34.10 -10.61 34.31
CA ARG A 123 35.34 -10.49 35.07
C ARG A 123 35.34 -11.39 36.31
N SER A 124 34.20 -11.57 36.96
CA SER A 124 34.06 -12.46 38.13
C SER A 124 34.19 -13.95 37.77
N SER A 125 33.72 -14.37 36.58
CA SER A 125 33.77 -15.78 36.18
C SER A 125 35.18 -16.24 35.81
N VAL A 126 35.98 -15.39 35.17
CA VAL A 126 37.38 -15.70 34.80
C VAL A 126 38.27 -15.93 36.02
N MET A 127 38.03 -15.24 37.14
CA MET A 127 38.80 -15.48 38.38
C MET A 127 38.48 -16.83 39.04
N LYS A 128 37.28 -17.38 38.84
CA LYS A 128 36.84 -18.63 39.49
C LYS A 128 37.35 -19.89 38.79
N THR A 129 37.53 -19.85 37.48
CA THR A 129 37.99 -21.01 36.67
C THR A 129 39.48 -21.34 36.87
N LYS A 130 40.31 -20.41 37.35
CA LYS A 130 41.77 -20.61 37.47
C LYS A 130 42.20 -21.51 38.65
N GLN A 131 41.30 -21.89 39.57
CA GLN A 131 41.68 -22.54 40.84
C GLN A 131 41.54 -24.08 40.87
N THR A 132 41.05 -24.76 39.82
CA THR A 132 40.55 -26.15 39.95
C THR A 132 41.35 -27.25 39.22
N SER A 133 42.55 -27.01 38.70
CA SER A 133 43.31 -28.00 37.91
C SER A 133 44.64 -28.41 38.56
N GLY A 134 44.66 -29.46 39.39
CA GLY A 134 45.91 -30.00 39.95
C GLY A 134 45.81 -31.40 40.57
N GLU A 135 46.41 -32.38 39.87
CA GLU A 135 47.20 -33.52 40.41
C GLU A 135 46.58 -34.93 40.67
N LYS A 136 47.36 -35.98 40.27
CA LYS A 136 47.46 -37.41 40.74
C LYS A 136 47.09 -38.54 39.72
N THR A 137 47.62 -39.78 39.80
CA THR A 137 48.98 -40.41 39.66
C THR A 137 48.79 -41.92 39.33
N ALA A 138 49.51 -42.41 38.30
CA ALA A 138 49.72 -43.77 37.72
C ALA A 138 48.93 -45.06 38.10
N GLU A 139 48.67 -45.43 39.36
CA GLU A 139 47.97 -46.70 39.66
C GLU A 139 46.45 -46.52 39.71
N ASP A 140 46.05 -45.31 40.09
CA ASP A 140 44.77 -44.72 39.77
C ASP A 140 44.56 -44.62 38.26
N ALA A 141 45.60 -44.75 37.41
CA ALA A 141 45.46 -44.59 35.96
C ALA A 141 44.81 -45.79 35.26
N LEU A 142 44.90 -47.02 35.80
CA LEU A 142 44.25 -48.20 35.21
C LEU A 142 42.78 -48.32 35.67
N MET A 143 42.51 -48.04 36.95
CA MET A 143 41.13 -47.92 37.45
C MET A 143 40.46 -46.66 36.91
N LYS A 144 41.21 -45.55 36.77
CA LYS A 144 40.81 -44.41 35.94
C LYS A 144 40.62 -44.82 34.50
N ALA A 145 41.45 -45.63 33.85
CA ALA A 145 41.25 -45.90 32.42
C ALA A 145 39.87 -46.51 32.14
N ASN A 146 39.40 -47.46 32.95
CA ASN A 146 38.03 -47.98 32.84
C ASN A 146 36.96 -46.97 33.29
N ASN A 147 37.22 -46.24 34.37
CA ASN A 147 36.32 -45.17 34.81
C ASN A 147 36.28 -43.99 33.82
N ASP A 148 37.34 -43.79 33.04
CA ASP A 148 37.54 -42.74 32.03
C ASP A 148 36.88 -43.17 30.72
N VAL A 149 36.89 -44.45 30.36
CA VAL A 149 36.02 -44.95 29.27
C VAL A 149 34.54 -44.79 29.66
N THR A 150 34.19 -45.06 30.92
CA THR A 150 32.81 -44.89 31.40
C THR A 150 32.44 -43.41 31.51
N ASP A 151 33.32 -42.57 32.03
CA ASP A 151 33.16 -41.12 32.15
C ASP A 151 33.16 -40.46 30.77
N THR A 152 33.94 -40.95 29.80
CA THR A 152 33.90 -40.47 28.41
C THR A 152 32.61 -40.86 27.74
N LEU A 153 32.04 -42.05 28.00
CA LEU A 153 30.70 -42.40 27.51
C LEU A 153 29.62 -41.53 28.15
N HIS A 154 29.65 -41.33 29.47
CA HIS A 154 28.75 -40.43 30.18
C HIS A 154 28.89 -38.98 29.69
N ARG A 155 30.11 -38.54 29.41
CA ARG A 155 30.41 -37.23 28.84
C ARG A 155 29.97 -37.13 27.38
N THR A 156 30.07 -38.21 26.61
CA THR A 156 29.57 -38.28 25.23
C THR A 156 28.05 -38.27 25.22
N MET A 157 27.39 -38.99 26.14
CA MET A 157 25.95 -38.94 26.34
C MET A 157 25.50 -37.53 26.74
N GLY A 158 26.22 -36.89 27.68
CA GLY A 158 25.98 -35.49 28.06
C GLY A 158 26.21 -34.51 26.91
N LEU A 159 27.22 -34.74 26.06
CA LEU A 159 27.46 -33.95 24.85
C LEU A 159 26.38 -34.17 23.80
N MET A 160 25.94 -35.41 23.55
CA MET A 160 24.80 -35.71 22.66
C MET A 160 23.53 -35.03 23.17
N GLN A 161 23.28 -35.07 24.48
CA GLN A 161 22.11 -34.43 25.07
C GLN A 161 22.18 -32.90 24.94
N GLY A 162 23.36 -32.31 25.16
CA GLY A 162 23.60 -30.88 24.93
C GLY A 162 23.55 -30.47 23.46
N GLU A 163 23.98 -31.32 22.52
CA GLU A 163 23.84 -31.10 21.09
C GLU A 163 22.38 -31.22 20.63
N LEU A 164 21.61 -32.15 21.22
CA LEU A 164 20.17 -32.24 20.97
C LEU A 164 19.44 -31.00 21.49
N GLU A 165 19.74 -30.51 22.69
CA GLU A 165 19.19 -29.25 23.20
C GLU A 165 19.55 -28.06 22.30
N ARG A 166 20.79 -28.00 21.81
CA ARG A 166 21.21 -27.00 20.83
C ARG A 166 20.49 -27.15 19.49
N SER A 167 20.26 -28.37 19.03
CA SER A 167 19.53 -28.66 17.79
C SER A 167 18.09 -28.20 17.90
N VAL A 168 17.42 -28.49 19.02
CA VAL A 168 16.05 -28.02 19.30
C VAL A 168 15.98 -26.50 19.32
N LEU A 169 16.92 -25.82 20.00
CA LEU A 169 16.98 -24.36 20.00
C LEU A 169 17.26 -23.79 18.60
N SER A 170 18.10 -24.44 17.80
CA SER A 170 18.35 -24.05 16.41
C SER A 170 17.10 -24.22 15.54
N VAL A 171 16.35 -25.30 15.73
CA VAL A 171 15.07 -25.53 15.02
C VAL A 171 14.05 -24.48 15.43
N GLN A 172 13.94 -24.14 16.72
CA GLN A 172 13.07 -23.05 17.18
C GLN A 172 13.48 -21.70 16.58
N MET A 173 14.78 -21.40 16.50
CA MET A 173 15.26 -20.18 15.86
C MET A 173 14.94 -20.17 14.36
N LEU A 174 15.13 -21.28 13.66
CA LEU A 174 14.75 -21.42 12.25
C LEU A 174 13.25 -21.24 12.05
N GLU A 175 12.42 -21.85 12.90
CA GLU A 175 10.97 -21.69 12.86
C GLU A 175 10.57 -20.22 13.10
N SER A 176 11.19 -19.55 14.08
CA SER A 176 10.96 -18.12 14.34
C SER A 176 11.37 -17.23 13.16
N SER A 177 12.45 -17.59 12.47
CA SER A 177 12.94 -16.89 11.27
C SER A 177 11.98 -17.10 10.11
N THR A 178 11.48 -18.32 9.93
CA THR A 178 10.46 -18.67 8.93
C THR A 178 9.15 -17.93 9.19
N LYS A 179 8.69 -17.86 10.45
CA LYS A 179 7.50 -17.06 10.83
C LYS A 179 7.69 -15.58 10.51
N THR A 180 8.88 -15.05 10.77
CA THR A 180 9.22 -13.64 10.47
C THR A 180 9.23 -13.39 8.96
N LEU A 181 9.81 -14.30 8.17
CA LEU A 181 9.80 -14.22 6.70
C LEU A 181 8.38 -14.33 6.14
N SER A 182 7.56 -15.23 6.67
CA SER A 182 6.16 -15.36 6.29
C SER A 182 5.36 -14.08 6.60
N SER A 183 5.51 -13.53 7.80
CA SER A 183 4.89 -12.24 8.17
C SER A 183 5.36 -11.11 7.26
N THR A 184 6.66 -11.07 6.93
CA THR A 184 7.22 -10.10 6.00
C THR A 184 6.61 -10.24 4.60
N SER A 185 6.46 -11.46 4.09
CA SER A 185 5.79 -11.73 2.81
C SER A 185 4.36 -11.20 2.81
N ILE A 186 3.58 -11.49 3.86
CA ILE A 186 2.20 -11.00 4.00
C ILE A 186 2.16 -9.47 3.99
N THR A 187 3.07 -8.80 4.72
CA THR A 187 3.11 -7.33 4.70
C THR A 187 3.43 -6.76 3.32
N HIS A 188 4.30 -7.43 2.57
CA HIS A 188 4.64 -7.03 1.20
C HIS A 188 3.46 -7.22 0.24
N ASP A 189 2.68 -8.29 0.41
CA ASP A 189 1.47 -8.53 -0.37
C ASP A 189 0.38 -7.48 -0.08
N VAL A 190 0.18 -7.14 1.19
CA VAL A 190 -0.74 -6.06 1.59
C VAL A 190 -0.31 -4.72 1.01
N LEU A 191 0.98 -4.38 1.09
CA LEU A 191 1.51 -3.14 0.52
C LEU A 191 1.29 -3.08 -1.00
N THR A 192 1.52 -4.21 -1.69
CA THR A 192 1.29 -4.33 -3.13
C THR A 192 -0.19 -4.19 -3.46
N GLY A 193 -1.08 -4.79 -2.66
CA GLY A 193 -2.53 -4.62 -2.77
C GLY A 193 -2.96 -3.16 -2.63
N MET A 194 -2.44 -2.45 -1.62
CA MET A 194 -2.69 -1.02 -1.42
C MET A 194 -2.11 -0.15 -2.55
N LEU A 195 -0.95 -0.50 -3.11
CA LEU A 195 -0.39 0.20 -4.25
C LEU A 195 -1.23 -0.04 -5.52
N GLY A 196 -1.77 -1.25 -5.68
CA GLY A 196 -2.71 -1.60 -6.72
C GLY A 196 -4.01 -0.79 -6.64
N THR A 197 -4.59 -0.68 -5.45
CA THR A 197 -5.79 0.17 -5.24
C THR A 197 -5.46 1.65 -5.47
N SER A 198 -4.32 2.14 -4.96
CA SER A 198 -3.87 3.52 -5.21
C SER A 198 -3.73 3.81 -6.70
N LYS A 199 -3.11 2.90 -7.48
CA LYS A 199 -3.05 3.01 -8.95
C LYS A 199 -4.43 3.02 -9.59
N HIS A 200 -5.32 2.14 -9.16
CA HIS A 200 -6.68 2.07 -9.70
C HIS A 200 -7.45 3.38 -9.43
N LEU A 201 -7.35 3.94 -8.23
CA LEU A 201 -7.95 5.23 -7.88
C LEU A 201 -7.35 6.37 -8.71
N ILE A 202 -6.04 6.40 -8.91
CA ILE A 202 -5.37 7.40 -9.75
C ILE A 202 -5.86 7.29 -11.20
N THR A 203 -5.94 6.08 -11.76
CA THR A 203 -6.45 5.86 -13.11
C THR A 203 -7.94 6.21 -13.22
N ALA A 204 -8.74 5.92 -12.19
CA ALA A 204 -10.14 6.30 -12.16
C ALA A 204 -10.32 7.83 -12.14
N LEU A 205 -9.49 8.54 -11.37
CA LEU A 205 -9.49 9.99 -11.29
C LEU A 205 -9.03 10.63 -12.60
N GLU A 206 -7.97 10.10 -13.21
CA GLU A 206 -7.51 10.53 -14.55
C GLU A 206 -8.59 10.32 -15.61
N LYS A 207 -9.27 9.17 -15.60
CA LYS A 207 -10.36 8.88 -16.53
C LYS A 207 -11.56 9.81 -16.30
N SER A 208 -11.86 10.16 -15.04
CA SER A 208 -12.88 11.13 -14.70
C SER A 208 -12.53 12.54 -15.19
N ASP A 209 -11.27 12.98 -15.03
CA ASP A 209 -10.80 14.28 -15.55
C ASP A 209 -10.85 14.31 -17.08
N TRP A 210 -10.47 13.21 -17.73
CA TRP A 210 -10.54 13.09 -19.18
C TRP A 210 -11.99 13.14 -19.70
N LEU A 211 -12.92 12.45 -19.02
CA LEU A 211 -14.35 12.50 -19.37
C LEU A 211 -14.94 13.90 -19.14
N ASP A 212 -14.56 14.60 -18.07
CA ASP A 212 -15.03 15.96 -17.81
C ASP A 212 -14.56 16.92 -18.91
N ARG A 213 -13.28 16.85 -19.28
CA ARG A 213 -12.74 17.62 -20.42
C ARG A 213 -13.45 17.29 -21.73
N LEU A 214 -13.77 16.03 -21.97
CA LEU A 214 -14.51 15.59 -23.16
C LEU A 214 -15.94 16.16 -23.16
N LEU A 215 -16.63 16.17 -22.02
CA LEU A 215 -17.98 16.73 -21.89
C LEU A 215 -17.99 18.24 -22.15
N ILE A 216 -17.01 18.97 -21.60
CA ILE A 216 -16.86 20.41 -21.88
C ILE A 216 -16.64 20.65 -23.38
N LEU A 217 -15.78 19.85 -24.02
CA LEU A 217 -15.51 19.97 -25.46
C LEU A 217 -16.74 19.61 -26.30
N ALA A 218 -17.50 18.59 -25.91
CA ALA A 218 -18.74 18.20 -26.58
C ALA A 218 -19.82 19.28 -26.45
N ALA A 219 -19.97 19.89 -25.27
CA ALA A 219 -20.89 21.00 -25.04
C ALA A 219 -20.51 22.23 -25.89
N LEU A 220 -19.22 22.56 -25.96
CA LEU A 220 -18.71 23.65 -26.80
C LEU A 220 -18.94 23.38 -28.30
N ALA A 221 -18.69 22.15 -28.76
CA ALA A 221 -18.96 21.76 -30.13
C ALA A 221 -20.45 21.88 -30.47
N PHE A 222 -21.34 21.42 -29.58
CA PHE A 222 -22.78 21.55 -29.74
C PHE A 222 -23.22 23.02 -29.79
N PHE A 223 -22.66 23.87 -28.93
CA PHE A 223 -22.89 25.31 -28.96
C PHE A 223 -22.48 25.93 -30.30
N ILE A 224 -21.29 25.60 -30.82
CA ILE A 224 -20.83 26.09 -32.12
C ILE A 224 -21.77 25.64 -33.24
N VAL A 225 -22.21 24.38 -33.23
CA VAL A 225 -23.17 23.86 -34.21
C VAL A 225 -24.48 24.64 -34.15
N ILE A 226 -25.01 24.94 -32.96
CA ILE A 226 -26.21 25.75 -32.79
C ILE A 226 -26.00 27.18 -33.31
N VAL A 227 -24.89 27.81 -32.96
CA VAL A 227 -24.57 29.17 -33.43
C VAL A 227 -24.46 29.20 -34.96
N LEU A 228 -23.76 28.23 -35.56
CA LEU A 228 -23.67 28.07 -37.01
C LEU A 228 -25.05 27.79 -37.64
N PHE A 229 -25.89 27.00 -36.99
CA PHE A 229 -27.26 26.72 -37.45
C PHE A 229 -28.11 28.00 -37.45
N ILE A 230 -28.03 28.81 -36.38
CA ILE A 230 -28.72 30.10 -36.29
C ILE A 230 -28.16 31.07 -37.32
N LEU A 231 -26.84 31.12 -37.51
CA LEU A 231 -26.21 31.95 -38.55
C LEU A 231 -26.67 31.49 -39.94
N LYS A 232 -26.70 30.19 -40.23
CA LYS A 232 -27.27 29.68 -41.49
C LYS A 232 -28.72 30.11 -41.62
N GLN A 233 -29.58 29.88 -40.63
CA GLN A 233 -30.98 30.26 -40.72
C GLN A 233 -31.15 31.79 -40.89
N ARG A 234 -30.34 32.59 -40.20
CA ARG A 234 -30.49 34.05 -40.17
C ARG A 234 -29.78 34.76 -41.31
N ILE A 235 -28.52 34.46 -41.59
CA ILE A 235 -27.75 35.04 -42.70
C ILE A 235 -28.23 34.46 -44.02
N PHE A 236 -28.50 33.16 -44.13
CA PHE A 236 -28.91 32.59 -45.41
C PHE A 236 -30.37 32.98 -45.75
N ASP A 237 -31.37 32.81 -44.86
CA ASP A 237 -32.75 33.17 -45.25
C ASP A 237 -32.99 34.68 -45.38
N ARG A 238 -32.27 35.49 -44.61
CA ARG A 238 -32.44 36.95 -44.61
C ARG A 238 -31.49 37.63 -45.59
N GLY A 239 -30.26 37.13 -45.71
CA GLY A 239 -29.28 37.56 -46.72
C GLY A 239 -29.65 37.10 -48.13
N VAL A 240 -30.18 35.89 -48.34
CA VAL A 240 -30.72 35.49 -49.65
C VAL A 240 -31.94 36.32 -50.01
N ARG A 241 -32.84 36.65 -49.08
CA ARG A 241 -33.95 37.57 -49.37
C ARG A 241 -33.49 38.99 -49.69
N ILE A 242 -32.48 39.51 -48.98
CA ILE A 242 -31.93 40.84 -49.29
C ILE A 242 -31.20 40.83 -50.63
N ALA A 243 -30.41 39.79 -50.92
CA ALA A 243 -29.72 39.63 -52.18
C ALA A 243 -30.72 39.46 -53.33
N PHE A 244 -31.76 38.65 -53.15
CA PHE A 244 -32.83 38.42 -54.15
C PHE A 244 -33.70 39.67 -54.36
N TRP A 245 -33.93 40.47 -53.32
CA TRP A 245 -34.61 41.77 -53.42
C TRP A 245 -33.75 42.79 -54.16
N TRP A 246 -32.45 42.87 -53.88
CA TRP A 246 -31.50 43.73 -54.61
C TRP A 246 -31.29 43.28 -56.06
N THR A 247 -31.27 41.97 -56.38
CA THR A 247 -31.21 41.50 -57.78
C THR A 247 -32.49 41.76 -58.54
N ARG A 248 -33.64 41.90 -57.87
CA ARG A 248 -34.91 42.28 -58.50
C ARG A 248 -35.07 43.79 -58.72
N PHE A 249 -34.22 44.58 -58.08
CA PHE A 249 -34.09 46.02 -58.29
C PHE A 249 -32.90 46.39 -59.19
N LEU A 250 -32.31 45.41 -59.87
CA LEU A 250 -31.43 45.66 -61.00
C LEU A 250 -32.32 45.85 -62.25
N PRO A 251 -32.31 47.02 -62.90
CA PRO A 251 -33.05 47.24 -64.13
C PRO A 251 -32.60 46.28 -65.22
N ASP A 252 -33.55 45.47 -65.72
CA ASP A 252 -33.48 44.90 -67.07
C ASP A 252 -33.56 46.06 -68.07
N MET A 253 -32.41 46.64 -68.38
CA MET A 253 -32.28 47.55 -69.51
C MET A 253 -31.99 46.71 -70.74
N GLY A 254 -33.06 46.23 -71.38
CA GLY A 254 -32.97 45.52 -72.65
C GLY A 254 -32.31 46.37 -73.73
N GLY A 255 -31.38 45.78 -74.49
CA GLY A 255 -30.84 46.42 -75.68
C GLY A 255 -29.46 46.00 -76.20
N GLY A 256 -29.18 44.69 -76.24
CA GLY A 256 -28.25 44.10 -77.23
C GLY A 256 -26.79 44.54 -77.25
N THR A 257 -25.93 43.85 -76.50
CA THR A 257 -24.57 43.49 -76.96
C THR A 257 -24.09 42.27 -76.17
N GLY A 258 -23.73 41.20 -76.88
CA GLY A 258 -22.80 40.19 -76.34
C GLY A 258 -23.38 38.81 -76.04
N LYS A 259 -23.68 38.04 -77.10
CA LYS A 259 -23.38 36.60 -77.14
C LYS A 259 -22.12 36.31 -76.30
N GLY A 260 -22.22 35.56 -75.20
CA GLY A 260 -21.02 35.24 -74.42
C GLY A 260 -21.18 34.28 -73.24
N MET A 261 -22.34 34.20 -72.56
CA MET A 261 -22.42 33.42 -71.30
C MET A 261 -23.56 32.40 -71.27
N ALA A 262 -24.12 32.03 -72.41
CA ALA A 262 -24.99 30.84 -72.54
C ALA A 262 -24.25 29.63 -73.15
N GLY A 263 -22.99 29.82 -73.55
CA GLY A 263 -22.12 28.77 -74.11
C GLY A 263 -21.15 28.12 -73.11
N ALA A 264 -21.07 28.61 -71.87
CA ALA A 264 -20.18 28.06 -70.85
C ALA A 264 -20.82 26.95 -69.99
N LEU A 265 -22.11 26.66 -70.20
CA LEU A 265 -22.86 25.58 -69.53
C LEU A 265 -22.93 24.28 -70.37
N ASN A 266 -22.52 24.32 -71.65
CA ASN A 266 -22.38 23.14 -72.52
C ASN A 266 -20.91 22.82 -72.89
N ARG A 267 -19.93 23.46 -72.24
CA ARG A 267 -18.50 23.18 -72.42
C ARG A 267 -17.77 23.06 -71.09
N ALA A 268 -18.33 22.24 -70.21
CA ALA A 268 -17.63 21.59 -69.11
C ALA A 268 -17.92 20.07 -69.07
N GLU A 269 -18.49 19.52 -70.16
CA GLU A 269 -18.66 18.07 -70.37
C GLU A 269 -17.49 17.46 -71.18
N ALA A 270 -16.43 18.22 -71.44
CA ALA A 270 -15.19 17.69 -72.01
C ALA A 270 -14.00 18.52 -71.51
N GLY A 271 -13.30 18.03 -70.48
CA GLY A 271 -11.97 18.53 -70.13
C GLY A 271 -11.74 18.77 -68.64
N SER A 272 -11.54 17.69 -67.89
CA SER A 272 -10.68 17.62 -66.70
C SER A 272 -11.01 18.58 -65.54
N PHE A 273 -12.10 18.29 -64.83
CA PHE A 273 -12.13 18.55 -63.39
C PHE A 273 -11.72 17.27 -62.66
N SER A 274 -10.52 17.33 -62.10
CA SER A 274 -10.02 16.40 -61.09
C SER A 274 -11.05 16.26 -59.95
N PRO A 275 -11.44 15.04 -59.55
CA PRO A 275 -12.33 14.82 -58.43
C PRO A 275 -11.51 14.97 -57.14
N SER A 276 -11.54 16.16 -56.55
CA SER A 276 -11.01 16.38 -55.20
C SER A 276 -11.94 17.31 -54.43
N ALA A 277 -13.18 16.86 -54.22
CA ALA A 277 -14.06 17.38 -53.17
C ALA A 277 -15.21 16.42 -52.80
N SER A 278 -15.36 15.28 -53.49
CA SER A 278 -16.34 14.24 -53.14
C SER A 278 -15.77 13.15 -52.22
N SER A 279 -14.46 13.12 -51.95
CA SER A 279 -13.85 12.11 -51.09
C SER A 279 -13.98 12.39 -49.59
N VAL A 280 -14.36 13.60 -49.14
CA VAL A 280 -14.55 13.87 -47.69
C VAL A 280 -15.94 13.53 -47.17
N VAL A 281 -16.93 13.32 -48.05
CA VAL A 281 -18.27 12.85 -47.64
C VAL A 281 -18.43 11.34 -47.89
N ALA A 282 -17.71 10.76 -48.85
CA ALA A 282 -17.68 9.31 -49.06
C ALA A 282 -16.66 8.56 -48.18
N ALA A 283 -15.55 9.19 -47.75
CA ALA A 283 -14.64 8.58 -46.76
C ALA A 283 -15.13 8.67 -45.31
N ALA A 284 -16.17 9.48 -45.04
CA ALA A 284 -16.84 9.49 -43.74
C ALA A 284 -17.93 8.41 -43.63
N ALA A 285 -18.39 7.85 -44.75
CA ALA A 285 -19.41 6.78 -44.76
C ALA A 285 -18.79 5.36 -44.68
N THR A 286 -17.51 5.19 -45.02
CA THR A 286 -16.83 3.89 -44.92
C THR A 286 -16.09 3.66 -43.59
N SER A 287 -15.90 4.70 -42.76
CA SER A 287 -15.34 4.56 -41.41
C SER A 287 -16.38 4.22 -40.34
N VAL A 288 -17.68 4.41 -40.61
CA VAL A 288 -18.76 4.05 -39.68
C VAL A 288 -19.14 2.57 -39.80
N SER A 289 -18.97 1.96 -40.98
CA SER A 289 -19.29 0.53 -41.19
C SER A 289 -18.19 -0.42 -40.72
N ALA A 290 -16.92 0.02 -40.63
CA ALA A 290 -15.83 -0.79 -40.07
C ALA A 290 -15.84 -0.80 -38.52
N ALA A 291 -16.31 0.26 -37.88
CA ALA A 291 -16.50 0.31 -36.43
C ALA A 291 -17.71 -0.55 -35.97
N ALA A 292 -18.75 -0.66 -36.80
CA ALA A 292 -19.93 -1.47 -36.52
C ALA A 292 -19.67 -2.99 -36.55
N MET A 293 -18.67 -3.46 -37.31
CA MET A 293 -18.32 -4.90 -37.37
C MET A 293 -17.34 -5.35 -36.28
N MET A 294 -16.68 -4.41 -35.60
CA MET A 294 -15.90 -4.70 -34.37
C MET A 294 -16.78 -4.65 -33.11
N ALA A 295 -17.92 -3.96 -33.15
CA ALA A 295 -18.86 -3.86 -32.04
C ALA A 295 -19.79 -5.08 -31.87
N SER A 296 -20.01 -5.88 -32.92
CA SER A 296 -20.89 -7.06 -32.87
C SER A 296 -20.22 -8.32 -32.29
N SER A 297 -18.89 -8.36 -32.18
CA SER A 297 -18.16 -9.47 -31.56
C SER A 297 -17.91 -9.27 -30.06
N GLY A 298 -17.92 -8.04 -29.55
CA GLY A 298 -17.79 -7.74 -28.11
C GLY A 298 -19.11 -7.87 -27.32
N SER A 299 -20.26 -7.70 -27.98
CA SER A 299 -21.56 -7.66 -27.30
C SER A 299 -22.09 -9.04 -26.87
N LYS A 300 -21.54 -10.15 -27.37
CA LYS A 300 -21.96 -11.51 -26.97
C LYS A 300 -21.27 -12.01 -25.69
N ILE A 301 -20.15 -11.40 -25.29
CA ILE A 301 -19.46 -11.74 -24.04
C ILE A 301 -20.06 -10.95 -22.86
N VAL A 302 -20.54 -9.73 -23.10
CA VAL A 302 -21.16 -8.88 -22.07
C VAL A 302 -22.59 -9.31 -21.70
N SER A 303 -23.32 -9.95 -22.61
CA SER A 303 -24.71 -10.38 -22.37
C SER A 303 -24.83 -11.71 -21.60
N GLN A 304 -23.75 -12.50 -21.48
CA GLN A 304 -23.70 -13.66 -20.56
C GLN A 304 -23.21 -13.30 -19.15
N GLY A 305 -22.59 -12.12 -18.96
CA GLY A 305 -22.14 -11.64 -17.65
C GLY A 305 -23.19 -10.81 -16.88
N LEU A 306 -24.16 -10.19 -17.56
CA LEU A 306 -25.10 -9.26 -16.92
C LEU A 306 -26.42 -9.88 -16.43
N ASN A 307 -26.75 -11.12 -16.83
CA ASN A 307 -27.98 -11.77 -16.36
C ASN A 307 -27.84 -12.43 -14.97
N ALA A 308 -26.64 -12.46 -14.38
CA ALA A 308 -26.42 -12.96 -13.03
C ALA A 308 -26.52 -11.88 -11.94
N VAL A 309 -26.61 -10.59 -12.30
CA VAL A 309 -26.55 -9.47 -11.33
C VAL A 309 -27.89 -8.75 -11.13
N THR A 310 -28.91 -9.04 -11.94
CA THR A 310 -30.19 -8.32 -11.86
C THR A 310 -31.36 -9.23 -11.48
N ALA A 311 -31.23 -9.92 -10.35
CA ALA A 311 -32.37 -10.48 -9.63
C ALA A 311 -32.08 -10.54 -8.13
N SER A 312 -32.30 -9.42 -7.42
CA SER A 312 -33.03 -9.40 -6.14
C SER A 312 -33.12 -7.98 -5.55
N PRO A 313 -34.29 -7.56 -5.04
CA PRO A 313 -34.46 -6.30 -4.33
C PRO A 313 -34.00 -6.41 -2.87
N VAL A 314 -33.68 -5.24 -2.32
CA VAL A 314 -33.23 -4.95 -0.96
C VAL A 314 -34.13 -5.57 0.12
N THR A 315 -33.54 -6.29 1.07
CA THR A 315 -33.95 -6.25 2.49
C THR A 315 -32.73 -6.48 3.37
N GLY A 316 -32.52 -5.58 4.33
CA GLY A 316 -31.43 -5.65 5.30
C GLY A 316 -31.53 -6.83 6.25
N ASP A 317 -30.41 -7.08 6.92
CA ASP A 317 -30.24 -7.93 8.09
C ASP A 317 -30.17 -9.45 7.82
N LYS A 318 -28.99 -9.93 7.35
CA LYS A 318 -28.47 -11.33 7.47
C LYS A 318 -27.11 -11.61 6.81
N ALA A 319 -26.25 -10.60 6.58
CA ALA A 319 -25.00 -10.78 5.83
C ALA A 319 -23.75 -11.13 6.68
N VAL A 320 -23.93 -11.61 7.92
CA VAL A 320 -22.81 -12.10 8.77
C VAL A 320 -22.65 -13.63 8.71
N GLY A 321 -23.64 -14.38 8.19
CA GLY A 321 -23.59 -15.85 8.14
C GLY A 321 -22.82 -16.46 6.96
N HIS A 322 -22.76 -15.78 5.80
CA HIS A 322 -22.24 -16.40 4.56
C HIS A 322 -20.72 -16.39 4.39
N ILE A 323 -20.00 -15.70 5.27
CA ILE A 323 -18.52 -15.67 5.25
C ILE A 323 -17.96 -16.91 5.99
N SER A 324 -18.72 -17.49 6.92
CA SER A 324 -18.35 -18.73 7.63
C SER A 324 -18.48 -19.97 6.75
N ASP A 325 -19.53 -20.09 5.92
CA ASP A 325 -19.72 -21.26 5.04
C ASP A 325 -18.63 -21.38 3.97
N SER A 326 -18.07 -20.25 3.54
CA SER A 326 -16.98 -20.22 2.55
C SER A 326 -15.63 -20.65 3.14
N LEU A 327 -15.48 -20.60 4.47
CA LEU A 327 -14.27 -21.00 5.18
C LEU A 327 -14.25 -22.51 5.48
N GLU A 328 -15.43 -23.13 5.66
CA GLU A 328 -15.55 -24.59 5.83
C GLU A 328 -15.34 -25.35 4.52
N GLN A 329 -15.77 -24.78 3.38
CA GLN A 329 -15.64 -25.44 2.08
C GLN A 329 -14.19 -25.50 1.56
N VAL A 330 -13.32 -24.58 1.98
CA VAL A 330 -11.90 -24.55 1.60
C VAL A 330 -11.04 -25.39 2.54
N LEU A 331 -11.48 -25.61 3.79
CA LEU A 331 -10.75 -26.41 4.78
C LEU A 331 -11.07 -27.92 4.70
N GLY A 332 -12.12 -28.31 3.97
CA GLY A 332 -12.51 -29.71 3.75
C GLY A 332 -11.71 -30.45 2.66
N ASP A 333 -10.98 -29.74 1.79
CA ASP A 333 -10.32 -30.34 0.61
C ASP A 333 -8.84 -30.70 0.84
N VAL A 334 -8.33 -30.51 2.08
CA VAL A 334 -6.95 -30.86 2.45
C VAL A 334 -6.93 -31.80 3.66
N THR A 335 -7.62 -32.93 3.57
CA THR A 335 -7.33 -34.07 4.46
C THR A 335 -7.69 -35.43 3.81
N PHE A 336 -6.62 -36.19 3.56
CA PHE A 336 -6.54 -37.65 3.67
C PHE A 336 -7.32 -38.53 2.67
N SER A 337 -6.63 -39.00 1.62
CA SER A 337 -6.98 -40.23 0.93
C SER A 337 -5.89 -41.27 1.19
N GLU A 338 -6.08 -42.05 2.26
CA GLU A 338 -5.36 -43.31 2.49
C GLU A 338 -6.09 -44.45 1.78
N THR A 339 -5.39 -45.21 0.95
CA THR A 339 -5.81 -46.56 0.53
C THR A 339 -4.58 -47.41 0.19
N ALA A 340 -4.27 -48.38 1.04
CA ALA A 340 -3.41 -49.55 0.77
C ALA A 340 -4.32 -50.78 0.41
N PRO A 341 -3.85 -52.01 0.04
CA PRO A 341 -2.51 -52.54 -0.32
C PRO A 341 -2.46 -53.45 -1.63
N THR A 342 -1.24 -53.73 -2.16
CA THR A 342 -0.66 -54.97 -2.82
C THR A 342 -1.49 -55.77 -3.89
N PRO A 343 -0.96 -56.29 -5.05
CA PRO A 343 0.26 -57.11 -5.15
C PRO A 343 1.16 -57.05 -6.41
N LEU A 344 2.34 -57.66 -6.26
CA LEU A 344 3.39 -58.00 -7.25
C LEU A 344 2.86 -58.77 -8.49
N PRO A 345 3.57 -58.71 -9.63
CA PRO A 345 4.46 -59.84 -9.97
C PRO A 345 5.81 -59.48 -10.64
N ALA A 346 6.78 -60.36 -10.37
CA ALA A 346 7.93 -60.87 -11.17
C ALA A 346 8.49 -59.99 -12.33
N GLU A 347 9.73 -59.51 -12.22
CA GLU A 347 10.98 -60.20 -12.62
C GLU A 347 11.36 -59.92 -14.09
N THR A 348 12.37 -59.09 -14.31
CA THR A 348 13.47 -59.39 -15.24
C THR A 348 14.66 -58.46 -14.99
N ALA A 349 15.83 -59.10 -14.89
CA ALA A 349 17.14 -58.49 -14.68
C ALA A 349 17.52 -57.49 -15.77
N VAL A 350 18.48 -56.60 -15.46
CA VAL A 350 19.72 -56.32 -16.23
C VAL A 350 20.42 -55.08 -15.64
N GLU A 351 21.52 -55.37 -14.93
CA GLU A 351 22.85 -54.76 -15.12
C GLU A 351 23.12 -53.30 -14.67
N MET A 352 23.92 -53.19 -13.60
CA MET A 352 24.65 -51.99 -13.20
C MET A 352 25.87 -51.76 -14.10
N PRO A 353 26.28 -50.49 -14.31
CA PRO A 353 27.68 -50.16 -14.38
C PRO A 353 28.12 -49.33 -13.15
N ARG A 354 29.06 -49.95 -12.45
CA ARG A 354 29.98 -49.45 -11.44
C ARG A 354 30.68 -48.18 -11.94
N GLY A 355 30.76 -47.15 -11.10
CA GLY A 355 31.65 -46.00 -11.35
C GLY A 355 33.12 -46.45 -11.39
N PRO A 356 33.99 -45.79 -12.19
CA PRO A 356 35.38 -46.17 -12.27
C PRO A 356 36.17 -45.63 -11.07
N ASP A 357 36.72 -46.54 -10.29
CA ASP A 357 37.92 -46.34 -9.51
C ASP A 357 39.04 -45.86 -10.45
N THR A 358 39.75 -44.79 -10.08
CA THR A 358 41.01 -44.43 -10.73
C THR A 358 42.08 -44.34 -9.65
N ASP A 359 42.76 -45.46 -9.45
CA ASP A 359 44.03 -45.54 -8.74
C ASP A 359 45.12 -44.78 -9.52
N ALA A 360 46.05 -44.21 -8.75
CA ALA A 360 47.33 -43.68 -9.20
C ALA A 360 48.18 -44.75 -9.92
N PRO A 361 49.21 -44.36 -10.68
CA PRO A 361 50.55 -44.40 -10.07
C PRO A 361 51.47 -43.24 -10.51
N GLY A 362 52.44 -42.92 -9.63
CA GLY A 362 53.28 -41.73 -9.70
C GLY A 362 54.47 -41.79 -10.66
N THR A 363 55.24 -40.70 -10.69
CA THR A 363 56.70 -40.67 -10.94
C THR A 363 57.24 -39.25 -10.71
N VAL A 364 58.15 -39.13 -9.75
CA VAL A 364 59.47 -38.45 -9.79
C VAL A 364 59.62 -37.12 -10.53
N HIS A 365 60.12 -36.08 -9.81
CA HIS A 365 61.05 -34.99 -10.19
C HIS A 365 61.03 -34.02 -8.98
N ASP A 366 61.99 -33.94 -8.05
CA ASP A 366 63.44 -33.65 -8.07
C ASP A 366 63.86 -32.34 -8.77
N GLU A 367 64.64 -31.55 -8.00
CA GLU A 367 65.35 -30.28 -8.29
C GLU A 367 64.49 -29.01 -8.48
N LEU A 368 64.54 -27.96 -7.65
CA LEU A 368 65.68 -27.16 -7.15
C LEU A 368 65.23 -26.22 -6.01
#